data_AF-A0A409W3Z5-F1
#
_entry.id   AF-A0A409W3Z5-F1
#
_cell.length_a   1.000
_cell.length_b   1.000
_cell.length_c   1.000
_cell.angle_alpha   90.00
_cell.angle_beta   90.00
_cell.angle_gamma   90.00
#
_symmetry.space_group_name_H-M   'P 1'
#
loop_
_entity.id
_entity.type
_entity.pdbx_description
1 polymer ?
#
loop_
_entity_poly.entity_id
_entity_poly.type
_entity_poly.pdbx_seq_one_letter_code
_entity_poly.pdbx_strand_id
1 'polypeptide(L)'
;MRATFVTFLTFTLWAATLKGVVSMPLGAIIGDGSPENKAKITESLEIANKQIKNMDAVNNGPNSQAHPAVIKAFGKNANVDAIRANVGRLATEKIKIPHTDPVNGVTQGATRIMPPGQKAEVSFGHVFYGSNAHVRAGTIIHEAAHAIHGAVDHFDANGNPHPQGSVFDKATAKVGYKDSHLDELKEKHSENMHHNADSYRVFGEECPEARELFERALEENDLEIRSHLVRRAGKACAYRPRGKGQAHTSKAAKTEARFARKSAKKAAKAARIAKKAAKAAAPVHHAKPITKKAGARRPAHRKQ
;
A
#
# COMPACT_ATOMS: atom_id res chain seq x y z
N MET A 1 -16.94 -4.58 -66.62
CA MET A 1 -16.36 -3.53 -65.76
C MET A 1 -16.37 -4.04 -64.33
N ARG A 2 -15.20 -4.36 -63.74
CA ARG A 2 -15.09 -4.87 -62.36
C ARG A 2 -14.51 -3.74 -61.50
N ALA A 3 -15.31 -3.25 -60.55
CA ALA A 3 -14.92 -2.18 -59.64
C ALA A 3 -14.19 -2.79 -58.42
N THR A 4 -12.92 -2.45 -58.28
CA THR A 4 -12.07 -2.87 -57.16
C THR A 4 -12.32 -1.92 -55.99
N PHE A 5 -12.97 -2.41 -54.93
CA PHE A 5 -13.14 -1.67 -53.68
C PHE A 5 -11.83 -1.73 -52.88
N VAL A 6 -11.15 -0.59 -52.75
CA VAL A 6 -9.98 -0.42 -51.90
C VAL A 6 -10.45 0.05 -50.52
N THR A 7 -10.43 -0.84 -49.53
CA THR A 7 -10.77 -0.51 -48.14
C THR A 7 -9.54 0.10 -47.46
N PHE A 8 -9.55 1.41 -47.25
CA PHE A 8 -8.54 2.08 -46.43
C PHE A 8 -8.79 1.78 -44.95
N LEU A 9 -7.96 0.93 -44.35
CA LEU A 9 -7.88 0.78 -42.90
C LEU A 9 -7.14 1.99 -42.32
N THR A 10 -7.88 2.96 -41.80
CA THR A 10 -7.34 4.07 -41.02
C THR A 10 -6.94 3.56 -39.63
N PHE A 11 -5.64 3.31 -39.44
CA PHE A 11 -5.06 3.11 -38.11
C PHE A 11 -5.06 4.45 -37.37
N THR A 12 -6.09 4.70 -36.57
CA THR A 12 -6.08 5.79 -35.57
C THR A 12 -5.11 5.42 -34.45
N LEU A 13 -3.88 5.90 -34.58
CA LEU A 13 -2.87 5.84 -33.54
C LEU A 13 -3.31 6.75 -32.39
N TRP A 14 -4.00 6.18 -31.40
CA TRP A 14 -4.24 6.85 -30.12
C TRP A 14 -2.88 7.05 -29.43
N ALA A 15 -2.28 8.22 -29.65
CA ALA A 15 -1.20 8.72 -28.83
C ALA A 15 -1.78 8.96 -27.42
N ALA A 16 -1.75 7.91 -26.59
CA ALA A 16 -1.96 8.03 -25.17
C ALA A 16 -0.86 8.96 -24.64
N THR A 17 -1.18 10.24 -24.55
CA THR A 17 -0.38 11.23 -23.86
C THR A 17 -0.40 10.82 -22.40
N LEU A 18 0.61 10.04 -22.00
CA LEU A 18 1.02 9.88 -20.62
C LEU A 18 1.49 11.26 -20.15
N LYS A 19 0.55 12.18 -19.93
CA LYS A 19 0.76 13.30 -19.01
C LYS A 19 0.93 12.62 -17.66
N GLY A 20 2.18 12.29 -17.35
CA GLY A 20 2.60 11.92 -16.01
C GLY A 20 2.36 13.13 -15.13
N VAL A 21 1.12 13.31 -14.70
CA VAL A 21 0.80 14.15 -13.56
C VAL A 21 1.52 13.45 -12.42
N VAL A 22 2.73 13.93 -12.11
CA VAL A 22 3.40 13.57 -10.88
C VAL A 22 2.48 14.11 -9.80
N SER A 23 1.58 13.26 -9.30
CA SER A 23 0.76 13.61 -8.16
C SER A 23 1.74 14.07 -7.10
N MET A 24 1.66 15.34 -6.74
CA MET A 24 2.35 15.79 -5.54
C MET A 24 1.78 14.99 -4.36
N PRO A 25 2.53 14.78 -3.28
CA PRO A 25 2.00 14.19 -2.06
C PRO A 25 1.05 15.15 -1.35
N LEU A 26 0.14 14.62 -0.53
CA LEU A 26 -0.57 15.33 0.54
C LEU A 26 0.44 16.23 1.25
N GLY A 27 0.26 17.53 1.09
CA GLY A 27 1.12 18.52 1.72
C GLY A 27 0.62 18.89 3.11
N ALA A 28 1.54 19.33 3.96
CA ALA A 28 1.20 19.96 5.23
C ALA A 28 1.86 21.33 5.31
N ILE A 29 1.10 22.34 5.72
CA ILE A 29 1.63 23.63 6.17
C ILE A 29 1.81 23.49 7.67
N ILE A 30 3.04 23.20 8.09
CA ILE A 30 3.40 22.94 9.48
C ILE A 30 3.90 24.23 10.11
N GLY A 31 3.24 24.68 11.18
CA GLY A 31 3.61 25.89 11.93
C GLY A 31 4.68 25.65 12.99
N ASP A 32 4.51 26.25 14.16
CA ASP A 32 5.47 26.19 15.26
C ASP A 32 5.29 24.92 16.12
N GLY A 33 6.11 24.79 17.16
CA GLY A 33 6.16 23.65 18.07
C GLY A 33 7.50 22.91 18.05
N SER A 34 7.63 21.87 18.87
CA SER A 34 8.92 21.21 19.10
C SER A 34 9.48 20.51 17.85
N PRO A 35 10.82 20.52 17.64
CA PRO A 35 11.45 19.82 16.53
C PRO A 35 11.15 18.31 16.49
N GLU A 36 11.04 17.67 17.66
CA GLU A 36 10.71 16.24 17.77
C GLU A 36 9.31 15.95 17.22
N ASN A 37 8.32 16.76 17.59
CA ASN A 37 6.96 16.56 17.13
C ASN A 37 6.80 16.87 15.63
N LYS A 38 7.54 17.86 15.11
CA LYS A 38 7.64 18.11 13.67
C LYS A 38 8.19 16.89 12.92
N ALA A 39 9.25 16.26 13.44
CA ALA A 39 9.82 15.06 12.85
C ALA A 39 8.80 13.90 12.81
N LYS A 40 8.06 13.67 13.90
CA LYS A 40 6.99 12.64 13.95
C LYS A 40 5.88 12.90 12.93
N ILE A 41 5.46 14.15 12.75
CA ILE A 41 4.48 14.52 11.72
C ILE A 41 5.04 14.24 10.33
N THR A 42 6.25 14.71 10.03
CA THR A 42 6.88 14.53 8.71
C THR A 42 7.04 13.04 8.36
N GLU A 43 7.57 12.23 9.27
CA GLU A 43 7.68 10.77 9.10
C GLU A 43 6.31 10.14 8.80
N SER A 44 5.29 10.51 9.56
CA SER A 44 3.94 9.93 9.41
C SER A 44 3.26 10.40 8.13
N LEU A 45 3.55 11.63 7.68
CA LEU A 45 3.07 12.18 6.43
C LEU A 45 3.66 11.44 5.23
N GLU A 46 4.92 11.00 5.28
CA GLU A 46 5.50 10.15 4.23
C GLU A 46 4.76 8.80 4.11
N ILE A 47 4.40 8.19 5.25
CA ILE A 47 3.64 6.95 5.28
C ILE A 47 2.22 7.18 4.75
N ALA A 48 1.54 8.24 5.20
CA ALA A 48 0.20 8.61 4.73
C ALA A 48 0.20 8.80 3.20
N ASN A 49 1.23 9.43 2.66
CA ASN A 49 1.38 9.61 1.21
C ASN A 49 1.55 8.30 0.43
N LYS A 50 2.31 7.34 0.99
CA LYS A 50 2.41 6.00 0.40
C LYS A 50 1.03 5.31 0.39
N GLN A 51 0.26 5.45 1.48
CA GLN A 51 -1.08 4.89 1.59
C GLN A 51 -2.05 5.55 0.58
N ILE A 52 -2.04 6.88 0.45
CA ILE A 52 -2.85 7.61 -0.54
C ILE A 52 -2.53 7.19 -1.97
N LYS A 53 -1.23 7.00 -2.29
CA LYS A 53 -0.83 6.49 -3.60
C LYS A 53 -1.36 5.08 -3.87
N ASN A 54 -1.42 4.21 -2.85
CA ASN A 54 -2.02 2.89 -2.99
C ASN A 54 -3.54 2.98 -3.20
N MET A 55 -4.23 3.87 -2.46
CA MET A 55 -5.67 4.14 -2.66
C MET A 55 -5.95 4.61 -4.09
N ASP A 56 -5.14 5.52 -4.63
CA ASP A 56 -5.26 5.99 -6.01
C ASP A 56 -5.07 4.86 -7.03
N ALA A 57 -4.05 4.01 -6.83
CA ALA A 57 -3.81 2.84 -7.67
C ALA A 57 -5.01 1.85 -7.67
N VAL A 58 -5.66 1.67 -6.52
CA VAL A 58 -6.87 0.86 -6.40
C VAL A 58 -8.04 1.50 -7.16
N ASN A 59 -8.28 2.79 -6.98
CA ASN A 59 -9.40 3.52 -7.60
C ASN A 59 -9.30 3.63 -9.12
N ASN A 60 -8.08 3.66 -9.65
CA ASN A 60 -7.78 3.68 -11.07
C ASN A 60 -7.58 2.28 -11.67
N GLY A 61 -7.61 1.24 -10.83
CA GLY A 61 -7.54 -0.15 -11.24
C GLY A 61 -8.85 -0.64 -11.88
N PRO A 62 -8.80 -1.77 -12.62
CA PRO A 62 -10.00 -2.39 -13.16
C PRO A 62 -10.91 -2.87 -12.03
N ASN A 63 -12.20 -2.59 -12.15
CA ASN A 63 -13.25 -3.05 -11.21
C ASN A 63 -13.00 -2.62 -9.76
N SER A 64 -12.65 -1.34 -9.55
CA SER A 64 -12.41 -0.75 -8.23
C SER A 64 -13.58 -0.93 -7.25
N GLN A 65 -14.83 -0.94 -7.73
CA GLN A 65 -16.03 -1.25 -6.92
C GLN A 65 -15.94 -2.60 -6.22
N ALA A 66 -15.43 -3.63 -6.90
CA ALA A 66 -15.32 -4.97 -6.34
C ALA A 66 -14.00 -5.19 -5.58
N HIS A 67 -13.17 -4.15 -5.42
CA HIS A 67 -11.88 -4.29 -4.77
C HIS A 67 -12.06 -4.56 -3.27
N PRO A 68 -11.41 -5.58 -2.68
CA PRO A 68 -11.58 -5.91 -1.26
C PRO A 68 -11.30 -4.73 -0.31
N ALA A 69 -10.26 -3.93 -0.60
CA ALA A 69 -9.96 -2.72 0.16
C ALA A 69 -11.10 -1.68 0.12
N VAL A 70 -11.73 -1.47 -1.05
CA VAL A 70 -12.89 -0.56 -1.19
C VAL A 70 -14.10 -1.13 -0.45
N ILE A 71 -14.39 -2.42 -0.60
CA ILE A 71 -15.51 -3.07 0.09
C ILE A 71 -15.32 -3.01 1.61
N LYS A 72 -14.10 -3.25 2.09
CA LYS A 72 -13.81 -3.24 3.52
C LYS A 72 -13.86 -1.85 4.13
N ALA A 73 -13.44 -0.84 3.38
CA ALA A 73 -13.47 0.56 3.83
C ALA A 73 -14.85 1.21 3.69
N PHE A 74 -15.56 0.99 2.59
CA PHE A 74 -16.76 1.75 2.21
C PHE A 74 -18.02 0.89 2.02
N GLY A 75 -17.90 -0.44 1.96
CA GLY A 75 -19.02 -1.34 1.69
C GLY A 75 -19.20 -1.69 0.21
N LYS A 76 -20.14 -2.58 -0.09
CA LYS A 76 -20.30 -3.19 -1.44
C LYS A 76 -20.86 -2.24 -2.49
N ASN A 77 -21.72 -1.29 -2.11
CA ASN A 77 -22.35 -0.33 -3.02
C ASN A 77 -21.79 1.09 -2.84
N ALA A 78 -20.51 1.18 -2.46
CA ALA A 78 -19.82 2.45 -2.29
C ALA A 78 -19.84 3.31 -3.55
N ASN A 79 -19.92 4.63 -3.40
CA ASN A 79 -19.81 5.58 -4.52
C ASN A 79 -18.33 5.76 -4.93
N VAL A 80 -17.84 4.88 -5.80
CA VAL A 80 -16.43 4.85 -6.20
C VAL A 80 -15.97 6.09 -6.97
N ASP A 81 -16.84 6.75 -7.71
CA ASP A 81 -16.47 7.99 -8.41
C ASP A 81 -16.22 9.13 -7.42
N ALA A 82 -17.04 9.24 -6.38
CA ALA A 82 -16.81 10.18 -5.28
C ALA A 82 -15.54 9.82 -4.48
N ILE A 83 -15.32 8.52 -4.21
CA ILE A 83 -14.10 8.05 -3.54
C ILE A 83 -12.86 8.40 -4.37
N ARG A 84 -12.89 8.17 -5.69
CA ARG A 84 -11.79 8.53 -6.60
C ARG A 84 -11.51 10.02 -6.58
N ALA A 85 -12.56 10.85 -6.66
CA ALA A 85 -12.42 12.30 -6.57
C ALA A 85 -11.78 12.72 -5.25
N ASN A 86 -12.29 12.21 -4.12
CA ASN A 86 -11.77 12.53 -2.78
C ASN A 86 -10.32 12.08 -2.58
N VAL A 87 -9.95 10.88 -3.05
CA VAL A 87 -8.54 10.41 -3.03
C VAL A 87 -7.64 11.28 -3.89
N GLY A 88 -8.11 11.72 -5.07
CA GLY A 88 -7.36 12.67 -5.90
C GLY A 88 -7.12 14.02 -5.20
N ARG A 89 -8.08 14.49 -4.40
CA ARG A 89 -7.93 15.69 -3.57
C ARG A 89 -6.96 15.46 -2.40
N LEU A 90 -7.07 14.34 -1.70
CA LEU A 90 -6.11 13.94 -0.66
C LEU A 90 -4.67 13.88 -1.21
N ALA A 91 -4.51 13.42 -2.45
CA ALA A 91 -3.21 13.36 -3.08
C ALA A 91 -2.65 14.76 -3.37
N THR A 92 -3.48 15.74 -3.77
CA THR A 92 -2.98 17.01 -4.34
C THR A 92 -3.07 18.22 -3.41
N GLU A 93 -3.95 18.19 -2.42
CA GLU A 93 -4.22 19.32 -1.53
C GLU A 93 -3.29 19.36 -0.30
N LYS A 94 -3.44 20.40 0.53
CA LYS A 94 -2.61 20.61 1.72
C LYS A 94 -3.46 20.90 2.95
N ILE A 95 -3.17 20.21 4.05
CA ILE A 95 -3.70 20.53 5.38
C ILE A 95 -2.85 21.59 6.08
N LYS A 96 -3.44 22.33 7.02
CA LYS A 96 -2.72 23.29 7.87
C LYS A 96 -2.63 22.72 9.29
N ILE A 97 -1.41 22.60 9.82
CA ILE A 97 -1.15 22.17 11.20
C ILE A 97 -0.48 23.38 11.89
N PRO A 98 -1.25 24.26 12.55
CA PRO A 98 -0.73 25.52 13.06
C PRO A 98 0.31 25.32 14.18
N HIS A 99 0.11 24.30 15.01
CA HIS A 99 0.99 23.94 16.13
C HIS A 99 1.28 22.44 16.07
N THR A 100 2.55 22.05 16.29
CA THR A 100 2.94 20.64 16.35
C THR A 100 3.04 20.10 17.75
N ASP A 101 2.70 20.87 18.78
CA ASP A 101 2.68 20.35 20.14
C ASP A 101 1.29 19.80 20.50
N PRO A 102 1.20 18.79 21.39
CA PRO A 102 -0.07 18.17 21.74
C PRO A 102 -1.07 19.20 22.28
N VAL A 103 -2.26 19.24 21.68
CA VAL A 103 -3.34 20.14 22.13
C VAL A 103 -4.13 19.50 23.27
N ASN A 104 -4.28 20.23 24.38
CA ASN A 104 -5.08 19.79 25.53
C ASN A 104 -6.54 19.55 25.12
N GLY A 105 -7.12 18.43 25.56
CA GLY A 105 -8.50 18.04 25.22
C GLY A 105 -8.65 17.38 23.85
N VAL A 106 -7.60 17.32 23.02
CA VAL A 106 -7.56 16.50 21.82
C VAL A 106 -6.93 15.15 22.17
N THR A 107 -7.55 14.05 21.75
CA THR A 107 -7.04 12.69 21.99
C THR A 107 -6.01 12.31 20.92
N GLN A 108 -6.47 11.99 19.70
CA GLN A 108 -5.60 11.71 18.56
C GLN A 108 -5.50 12.92 17.64
N GLY A 109 -6.59 13.30 16.98
CA GLY A 109 -6.66 14.43 16.07
C GLY A 109 -7.95 15.20 16.26
N ALA A 110 -7.95 16.43 15.77
CA ALA A 110 -9.15 17.22 15.60
C ALA A 110 -8.97 18.17 14.43
N THR A 111 -10.02 18.29 13.62
CA THR A 111 -10.11 19.28 12.56
C THR A 111 -11.02 20.42 13.00
N ARG A 112 -10.53 21.66 12.88
CA ARG A 112 -11.32 22.87 13.06
C ARG A 112 -11.67 23.42 11.68
N ILE A 113 -12.97 23.43 11.38
CA ILE A 113 -13.50 24.09 10.19
C ILE A 113 -13.39 25.60 10.37
N MET A 114 -12.75 26.26 9.40
CA MET A 114 -12.53 27.70 9.42
C MET A 114 -13.57 28.41 8.54
N PRO A 115 -13.80 29.73 8.74
CA PRO A 115 -14.70 30.49 7.88
C PRO A 115 -14.32 30.42 6.40
N PRO A 116 -15.27 30.71 5.48
CA PRO A 116 -15.01 30.71 4.04
C PRO A 116 -13.76 31.52 3.68
N GLY A 117 -12.91 30.94 2.82
CA GLY A 117 -11.63 31.55 2.41
C GLY A 117 -10.42 31.20 3.28
N GLN A 118 -10.62 30.49 4.40
CA GLN A 118 -9.53 29.98 5.23
C GLN A 118 -9.45 28.45 5.13
N LYS A 119 -8.24 27.90 5.24
CA LYS A 119 -8.03 26.44 5.29
C LYS A 119 -8.40 25.91 6.66
N ALA A 120 -9.06 24.76 6.71
CA ALA A 120 -9.28 24.03 7.95
C ALA A 120 -7.94 23.73 8.65
N GLU A 121 -7.96 23.77 9.98
CA GLU A 121 -6.80 23.55 10.83
C GLU A 121 -6.88 22.18 11.48
N VAL A 122 -5.79 21.41 11.37
CA VAL A 122 -5.65 20.10 11.98
C VAL A 122 -4.75 20.23 13.21
N SER A 123 -5.22 19.73 14.34
CA SER A 123 -4.48 19.67 15.59
C SER A 123 -4.34 18.22 16.03
N PHE A 124 -3.26 17.88 16.72
CA PHE A 124 -3.03 16.53 17.24
C PHE A 124 -2.90 16.54 18.76
N GLY A 125 -3.43 15.48 19.37
CA GLY A 125 -3.40 15.27 20.81
C GLY A 125 -2.26 14.38 21.26
N HIS A 126 -2.16 14.17 22.57
CA HIS A 126 -1.08 13.38 23.18
C HIS A 126 -1.04 11.92 22.69
N VAL A 127 -2.19 11.31 22.40
CA VAL A 127 -2.27 9.92 21.92
C VAL A 127 -1.62 9.78 20.54
N PHE A 128 -1.76 10.80 19.67
CA PHE A 128 -1.10 10.80 18.36
C PHE A 128 0.41 10.73 18.51
N TYR A 129 1.02 11.62 19.29
CA TYR A 129 2.48 11.67 19.47
C TYR A 129 3.06 10.47 20.22
N GLY A 130 2.25 9.82 21.07
CA GLY A 130 2.61 8.58 21.76
C GLY A 130 2.38 7.29 20.94
N SER A 131 1.65 7.36 19.83
CA SER A 131 1.38 6.19 18.98
C SER A 131 2.55 5.86 18.05
N ASN A 132 2.46 4.80 17.25
CA ASN A 132 3.47 4.49 16.23
C ASN A 132 3.21 5.25 14.91
N ALA A 133 4.21 5.32 14.02
CA ALA A 133 4.14 6.09 12.79
C ALA A 133 2.98 5.70 11.84
N HIS A 134 2.53 4.43 11.87
CA HIS A 134 1.40 3.99 11.04
C HIS A 134 0.06 4.42 11.60
N VAL A 135 -0.11 4.35 12.93
CA VAL A 135 -1.31 4.88 13.57
C VAL A 135 -1.40 6.38 13.31
N ARG A 136 -0.30 7.11 13.48
CA ARG A 136 -0.21 8.53 13.12
C ARG A 136 -0.55 8.79 11.67
N ALA A 137 -0.04 7.99 10.72
CA ALA A 137 -0.36 8.14 9.30
C ALA A 137 -1.87 7.97 9.03
N GLY A 138 -2.49 6.98 9.66
CA GLY A 138 -3.95 6.78 9.60
C GLY A 138 -4.72 7.97 10.17
N THR A 139 -4.31 8.51 11.32
CA THR A 139 -4.89 9.73 11.90
C THR A 139 -4.72 10.93 10.96
N ILE A 140 -3.55 11.11 10.32
CA ILE A 140 -3.34 12.20 9.35
C ILE A 140 -4.32 12.07 8.18
N ILE A 141 -4.53 10.87 7.63
CA ILE A 141 -5.48 10.65 6.53
C ILE A 141 -6.91 10.98 6.98
N HIS A 142 -7.30 10.53 8.18
CA HIS A 142 -8.59 10.80 8.77
C HIS A 142 -8.85 12.32 8.89
N GLU A 143 -7.94 13.06 9.55
CA GLU A 143 -8.08 14.51 9.70
C GLU A 143 -8.00 15.26 8.35
N ALA A 144 -7.17 14.78 7.43
CA ALA A 144 -7.10 15.33 6.09
C ALA A 144 -8.42 15.16 5.34
N ALA A 145 -9.14 14.06 5.52
CA ALA A 145 -10.45 13.84 4.91
C ALA A 145 -11.49 14.88 5.41
N HIS A 146 -11.49 15.19 6.70
CA HIS A 146 -12.29 16.31 7.24
C HIS A 146 -11.89 17.63 6.60
N ALA A 147 -10.60 17.97 6.67
CA ALA A 147 -10.10 19.28 6.29
C ALA A 147 -10.22 19.59 4.79
N ILE A 148 -10.04 18.58 3.94
CA ILE A 148 -9.99 18.74 2.48
C ILE A 148 -11.40 18.65 1.89
N HIS A 149 -12.15 17.60 2.19
CA HIS A 149 -13.42 17.33 1.51
C HIS A 149 -14.61 17.19 2.45
N GLY A 150 -14.50 17.66 3.70
CA GLY A 150 -15.63 17.74 4.62
C GLY A 150 -16.19 16.37 4.97
N ALA A 151 -15.33 15.35 5.06
CA ALA A 151 -15.74 14.08 5.63
C ALA A 151 -16.27 14.28 7.05
N VAL A 152 -16.99 13.29 7.57
CA VAL A 152 -17.70 13.34 8.84
C VAL A 152 -17.46 12.06 9.65
N ASP A 153 -17.65 12.19 10.95
CA ASP A 153 -17.58 11.07 11.89
C ASP A 153 -18.95 10.55 12.30
N HIS A 154 -19.99 11.35 12.11
CA HIS A 154 -21.31 11.08 12.64
C HIS A 154 -22.32 10.98 11.50
N PHE A 155 -23.23 10.03 11.64
CA PHE A 155 -24.32 9.76 10.71
C PHE A 155 -25.62 9.67 11.51
N ASP A 156 -26.74 10.07 10.91
CA ASP A 156 -28.04 9.83 11.52
C ASP A 156 -28.39 8.32 11.50
N ALA A 157 -29.53 7.96 12.08
CA ALA A 157 -30.03 6.59 12.07
C ALA A 157 -30.31 6.03 10.66
N ASN A 158 -30.42 6.89 9.64
CA ASN A 158 -30.64 6.54 8.24
C ASN A 158 -29.33 6.57 7.43
N GLY A 159 -28.18 6.75 8.08
CA GLY A 159 -26.88 6.79 7.43
C GLY A 159 -26.60 8.08 6.65
N ASN A 160 -27.33 9.17 6.90
CA ASN A 160 -27.01 10.47 6.31
C ASN A 160 -25.87 11.13 7.08
N PRO A 161 -24.86 11.71 6.40
CA PRO A 161 -23.73 12.34 7.06
C PRO A 161 -24.13 13.62 7.80
N HIS A 162 -23.60 13.80 9.00
CA HIS A 162 -23.73 15.05 9.76
C HIS A 162 -22.45 15.88 9.64
N PRO A 163 -22.50 17.03 8.93
CA PRO A 163 -21.34 17.92 8.81
C PRO A 163 -20.79 18.34 10.17
N GLN A 164 -19.48 18.51 10.24
CA GLN A 164 -18.82 18.94 11.47
C GLN A 164 -19.36 20.31 11.92
N GLY A 165 -19.68 20.44 13.22
CA GLY A 165 -20.26 21.65 13.79
C GLY A 165 -21.79 21.77 13.63
N SER A 166 -22.45 20.84 12.96
CA SER A 166 -23.92 20.77 12.96
C SER A 166 -24.44 20.22 14.29
N VAL A 167 -25.65 20.65 14.67
CA VAL A 167 -26.37 20.09 15.82
C VAL A 167 -27.07 18.82 15.36
N PHE A 168 -26.84 17.72 16.06
CA PHE A 168 -27.52 16.45 15.83
C PHE A 168 -27.79 15.75 17.16
N ASP A 169 -28.77 14.84 17.15
CA ASP A 169 -29.08 14.04 18.33
C ASP A 169 -28.04 12.94 18.53
N LYS A 170 -27.18 13.12 19.54
CA LYS A 170 -26.14 12.15 19.90
C LYS A 170 -26.70 10.81 20.36
N ALA A 171 -27.95 10.75 20.83
CA ALA A 171 -28.54 9.50 21.31
C ALA A 171 -28.87 8.54 20.17
N THR A 172 -29.17 9.07 18.99
CA THR A 172 -29.57 8.29 17.80
C THR A 172 -28.49 8.25 16.73
N ALA A 173 -27.48 9.12 16.80
CA ALA A 173 -26.38 9.15 15.86
C ALA A 173 -25.50 7.90 15.90
N LYS A 174 -25.10 7.46 14.71
CA LYS A 174 -24.10 6.42 14.50
C LYS A 174 -22.74 7.07 14.31
N VAL A 175 -21.73 6.49 14.93
CA VAL A 175 -20.35 6.96 14.85
C VAL A 175 -19.58 6.07 13.88
N GLY A 176 -19.08 6.65 12.79
CA GLY A 176 -18.33 5.97 11.73
C GLY A 176 -16.86 5.73 12.07
N TYR A 177 -16.50 5.52 13.33
CA TYR A 177 -15.17 5.03 13.70
C TYR A 177 -15.07 3.52 13.48
N LYS A 178 -13.89 3.05 13.09
CA LYS A 178 -13.55 1.65 12.81
C LYS A 178 -13.98 0.70 13.93
N ASP A 179 -13.81 1.13 15.18
CA ASP A 179 -14.10 0.33 16.36
C ASP A 179 -15.51 0.59 16.94
N SER A 180 -16.38 1.26 16.17
CA SER A 180 -17.74 1.65 16.56
C SER A 180 -18.80 1.10 15.59
N HIS A 181 -19.50 1.96 14.83
CA HIS A 181 -20.62 1.58 13.97
C HIS A 181 -20.22 1.45 12.49
N LEU A 182 -18.93 1.47 12.17
CA LEU A 182 -18.46 1.48 10.78
C LEU A 182 -18.97 0.26 9.99
N ASP A 183 -18.95 -0.94 10.57
CA ASP A 183 -19.43 -2.16 9.89
C ASP A 183 -20.93 -2.10 9.58
N GLU A 184 -21.75 -1.63 10.54
CA GLU A 184 -23.19 -1.42 10.32
C GLU A 184 -23.45 -0.39 9.21
N LEU A 185 -22.75 0.74 9.24
CA LEU A 185 -22.89 1.81 8.26
C LEU A 185 -22.47 1.35 6.86
N LYS A 186 -21.38 0.58 6.72
CA LYS A 186 -20.95 0.00 5.43
C LYS A 186 -21.94 -1.03 4.90
N GLU A 187 -22.60 -1.79 5.77
CA GLU A 187 -23.57 -2.80 5.34
C GLU A 187 -24.86 -2.15 4.85
N LYS A 188 -25.37 -1.15 5.57
CA LYS A 188 -26.69 -0.56 5.32
C LYS A 188 -26.67 0.71 4.46
N HIS A 189 -25.56 1.45 4.48
CA HIS A 189 -25.45 2.82 3.95
C HIS A 189 -24.15 3.04 3.17
N SER A 190 -23.64 1.99 2.50
CA SER A 190 -22.36 2.01 1.76
C SER A 190 -22.23 3.19 0.78
N GLU A 191 -23.33 3.60 0.15
CA GLU A 191 -23.40 4.72 -0.79
C GLU A 191 -22.93 6.04 -0.15
N ASN A 192 -23.15 6.23 1.15
CA ASN A 192 -22.78 7.43 1.90
C ASN A 192 -21.41 7.32 2.59
N MET A 193 -20.76 6.15 2.57
CA MET A 193 -19.51 5.94 3.30
C MET A 193 -18.31 6.72 2.75
N HIS A 194 -18.42 7.25 1.54
CA HIS A 194 -17.44 8.20 0.98
C HIS A 194 -17.42 9.55 1.72
N HIS A 195 -18.42 9.82 2.57
CA HIS A 195 -18.41 10.93 3.51
C HIS A 195 -17.74 10.59 4.84
N ASN A 196 -17.43 9.34 5.17
CA ASN A 196 -16.84 9.01 6.46
C ASN A 196 -15.32 9.16 6.44
N ALA A 197 -14.76 9.91 7.39
CA ALA A 197 -13.31 10.13 7.48
C ALA A 197 -12.54 8.83 7.75
N ASP A 198 -13.08 7.97 8.63
CA ASP A 198 -12.41 6.75 9.03
C ASP A 198 -12.40 5.67 7.93
N SER A 199 -13.36 5.68 7.00
CA SER A 199 -13.29 4.85 5.79
C SER A 199 -12.01 5.10 5.00
N TYR A 200 -11.54 6.34 4.89
CA TYR A 200 -10.28 6.64 4.18
C TYR A 200 -9.06 6.16 4.95
N ARG A 201 -9.09 6.26 6.29
CA ARG A 201 -8.07 5.65 7.14
C ARG A 201 -8.02 4.13 6.92
N VAL A 202 -9.16 3.45 7.01
CA VAL A 202 -9.26 2.00 6.76
C VAL A 202 -8.77 1.68 5.35
N PHE A 203 -9.16 2.45 4.33
CA PHE A 203 -8.73 2.23 2.96
C PHE A 203 -7.21 2.34 2.80
N GLY A 204 -6.58 3.32 3.45
CA GLY A 204 -5.12 3.47 3.49
C GLY A 204 -4.41 2.34 4.26
N GLU A 205 -5.08 1.73 5.25
CA GLU A 205 -4.58 0.57 6.00
C GLU A 205 -4.70 -0.74 5.19
N GLU A 206 -5.70 -0.88 4.31
CA GLU A 206 -6.03 -2.11 3.56
C GLU A 206 -5.13 -2.41 2.35
N CYS A 207 -3.82 -2.33 2.57
CA CYS A 207 -2.79 -2.78 1.65
C CYS A 207 -1.53 -3.37 2.36
N PRO A 208 -1.67 -4.16 3.46
CA PRO A 208 -0.53 -4.58 4.27
C PRO A 208 0.37 -5.60 3.55
N GLU A 209 -0.18 -6.48 2.71
CA GLU A 209 0.63 -7.45 1.96
C GLU A 209 1.54 -6.76 0.94
N ALA A 210 1.06 -5.70 0.28
CA ALA A 210 1.93 -4.93 -0.60
C ALA A 210 3.07 -4.31 0.17
N ARG A 211 2.78 -3.81 1.38
CA ARG A 211 3.80 -3.28 2.28
C ARG A 211 4.84 -4.35 2.66
N GLU A 212 4.43 -5.51 3.15
CA GLU A 212 5.36 -6.59 3.52
C GLU A 212 6.21 -7.02 2.32
N LEU A 213 5.59 -7.13 1.14
CA LEU A 213 6.29 -7.48 -0.09
C LEU A 213 7.26 -6.38 -0.55
N PHE A 214 6.97 -5.10 -0.28
CA PHE A 214 7.89 -3.99 -0.55
C PHE A 214 9.06 -3.96 0.44
N GLU A 215 8.80 -4.12 1.74
CA GLU A 215 9.85 -4.18 2.77
C GLU A 215 10.83 -5.31 2.47
N ARG A 216 10.32 -6.52 2.17
CA ARG A 216 11.14 -7.65 1.74
C ARG A 216 11.91 -7.37 0.44
N ALA A 217 11.36 -6.59 -0.48
CA ALA A 217 12.06 -6.24 -1.71
C ALA A 217 13.26 -5.32 -1.44
N LEU A 218 13.18 -4.43 -0.43
CA LEU A 218 14.28 -3.53 -0.05
C LEU A 218 15.46 -4.30 0.56
N GLU A 219 15.17 -5.35 1.32
CA GLU A 219 16.19 -6.21 1.95
C GLU A 219 16.81 -7.24 0.98
N GLU A 220 16.13 -7.52 -0.13
CA GLU A 220 16.56 -8.52 -1.11
C GLU A 220 17.68 -7.99 -2.00
N ASN A 221 18.83 -8.67 -2.03
CA ASN A 221 20.00 -8.29 -2.83
C ASN A 221 19.89 -8.74 -4.29
N ASP A 222 19.13 -9.80 -4.57
CA ASP A 222 18.89 -10.27 -5.93
C ASP A 222 17.89 -9.35 -6.66
N LEU A 223 18.36 -8.69 -7.72
CA LEU A 223 17.57 -7.74 -8.50
C LEU A 223 16.33 -8.36 -9.17
N GLU A 224 16.38 -9.65 -9.53
CA GLU A 224 15.25 -10.35 -10.14
C GLU A 224 14.18 -10.67 -9.10
N ILE A 225 14.59 -11.13 -7.91
CA ILE A 225 13.67 -11.38 -6.80
C ILE A 225 13.07 -10.06 -6.29
N ARG A 226 13.87 -9.02 -6.13
CA ARG A 226 13.42 -7.66 -5.77
C ARG A 226 12.36 -7.15 -6.76
N SER A 227 12.64 -7.21 -8.06
CA SER A 227 11.70 -6.81 -9.11
C SER A 227 10.39 -7.61 -9.04
N HIS A 228 10.49 -8.91 -8.78
CA HIS A 228 9.34 -9.79 -8.63
C HIS A 228 8.51 -9.46 -7.38
N LEU A 229 9.14 -9.18 -6.23
CA LEU A 229 8.49 -8.77 -5.00
C LEU A 229 7.79 -7.42 -5.15
N VAL A 230 8.43 -6.42 -5.76
CA VAL A 230 7.79 -5.13 -6.10
C VAL A 230 6.58 -5.33 -7.02
N ARG A 231 6.70 -6.21 -8.03
CA ARG A 231 5.59 -6.53 -8.93
C ARG A 231 4.46 -7.28 -8.20
N ARG A 232 4.79 -8.13 -7.23
CA ARG A 232 3.82 -8.82 -6.38
C ARG A 232 3.17 -7.85 -5.41
N ALA A 233 3.91 -6.90 -4.86
CA ALA A 233 3.38 -5.87 -3.98
C ALA A 233 2.36 -4.99 -4.72
N GLY A 234 2.72 -4.51 -5.91
CA GLY A 234 1.80 -3.80 -6.80
C GLY A 234 0.56 -4.64 -7.17
N LYS A 235 0.69 -5.98 -7.27
CA LYS A 235 -0.44 -6.90 -7.48
C LYS A 235 -1.22 -7.25 -6.20
N ALA A 236 -0.60 -7.19 -5.03
CA ALA A 236 -1.26 -7.48 -3.75
C ALA A 236 -2.20 -6.33 -3.40
N CYS A 237 -1.84 -5.09 -3.75
CA CYS A 237 -2.76 -3.96 -3.73
C CYS A 237 -3.68 -3.87 -4.95
N ALA A 238 -3.37 -4.47 -6.10
CA ALA A 238 -4.22 -4.41 -7.28
C ALA A 238 -5.04 -5.71 -7.42
N TYR A 239 -6.28 -5.69 -6.94
CA TYR A 239 -7.23 -6.78 -7.12
C TYR A 239 -7.28 -7.27 -8.58
N ARG A 240 -7.17 -8.59 -8.76
CA ARG A 240 -7.58 -9.26 -10.00
C ARG A 240 -8.87 -10.01 -9.70
N PRO A 241 -9.99 -9.70 -10.39
CA PRO A 241 -11.23 -10.45 -10.20
C PRO A 241 -10.98 -11.94 -10.42
N ARG A 242 -11.26 -12.76 -9.41
CA ARG A 242 -11.29 -14.22 -9.55
C ARG A 242 -12.58 -14.61 -10.28
N GLY A 243 -12.53 -14.65 -11.61
CA GLY A 243 -13.65 -15.07 -12.44
C GLY A 243 -13.27 -15.44 -13.87
N LYS A 244 -13.18 -16.76 -14.12
CA LYS A 244 -13.23 -17.53 -15.38
C LYS A 244 -13.07 -16.79 -16.72
N GLY A 245 -11.95 -16.11 -16.91
CA GLY A 245 -11.44 -15.79 -18.24
C GLY A 245 -10.00 -16.25 -18.28
N GLN A 246 -9.68 -17.22 -19.14
CA GLN A 246 -8.32 -17.35 -19.64
C GLN A 246 -7.98 -16.02 -20.33
N ALA A 247 -7.49 -15.05 -19.56
CA ALA A 247 -6.77 -13.93 -20.13
C ALA A 247 -5.61 -14.57 -20.87
N HIS A 248 -5.66 -14.51 -22.20
CA HIS A 248 -4.54 -14.84 -23.06
C HIS A 248 -3.30 -14.17 -22.46
N THR A 249 -2.45 -14.97 -21.80
CA THR A 249 -1.08 -14.57 -21.56
C THR A 249 -0.54 -14.25 -22.94
N SER A 250 -0.30 -12.96 -23.21
CA SER A 250 0.30 -12.53 -24.46
C SER A 250 1.55 -13.40 -24.68
N LYS A 251 1.80 -13.79 -25.94
CA LYS A 251 2.97 -14.62 -26.30
C LYS A 251 4.27 -14.06 -25.67
N ALA A 252 4.35 -12.76 -25.41
CA ALA A 252 5.43 -12.10 -24.66
C ALA A 252 5.67 -12.70 -23.26
N ALA A 253 4.64 -12.85 -22.41
CA ALA A 253 4.80 -13.34 -21.04
C ALA A 253 5.21 -14.83 -20.98
N LYS A 254 4.73 -15.65 -21.92
CA LYS A 254 5.21 -17.04 -22.09
C LYS A 254 6.63 -17.10 -22.62
N THR A 255 7.06 -16.11 -23.40
CA THR A 255 8.42 -16.03 -23.95
C THR A 255 9.41 -15.62 -22.85
N GLU A 256 9.05 -14.64 -22.02
CA GLU A 256 9.85 -14.17 -20.87
C GLU A 256 10.06 -15.28 -19.82
N ALA A 257 8.99 -16.01 -19.44
CA ALA A 257 9.11 -17.16 -18.54
C ALA A 257 9.93 -18.32 -19.14
N ARG A 258 9.95 -18.46 -20.47
CA ARG A 258 10.75 -19.46 -21.19
C ARG A 258 12.22 -19.04 -21.32
N PHE A 259 12.50 -17.74 -21.40
CA PHE A 259 13.86 -17.19 -21.35
C PHE A 259 14.46 -17.31 -19.94
N ALA A 260 13.73 -16.93 -18.89
CA ALA A 260 14.16 -17.08 -17.50
C ALA A 260 14.49 -18.55 -17.13
N ARG A 261 13.68 -19.52 -17.60
CA ARG A 261 13.97 -20.95 -17.41
C ARG A 261 15.20 -21.44 -18.20
N LYS A 262 15.49 -20.86 -19.36
CA LYS A 262 16.69 -21.20 -20.14
C LYS A 262 17.96 -20.61 -19.55
N SER A 263 17.93 -19.37 -19.04
CA SER A 263 19.05 -18.74 -18.36
C SER A 263 19.37 -19.44 -17.03
N ALA A 264 18.36 -19.79 -16.23
CA ALA A 264 18.56 -20.56 -14.99
C ALA A 264 19.19 -21.95 -15.23
N LYS A 265 18.76 -22.68 -16.29
CA LYS A 265 19.39 -23.96 -16.67
C LYS A 265 20.84 -23.79 -17.14
N LYS A 266 21.16 -22.68 -17.83
CA LYS A 266 22.54 -22.39 -18.29
C LYS A 266 23.45 -22.03 -17.13
N ALA A 267 22.98 -21.23 -16.17
CA ALA A 267 23.70 -20.90 -14.94
C ALA A 267 23.95 -22.14 -14.06
N ALA A 268 22.94 -22.99 -13.88
CA ALA A 268 23.09 -24.25 -13.13
C ALA A 268 24.10 -25.21 -13.78
N LYS A 269 24.16 -25.26 -15.12
CA LYS A 269 25.16 -26.07 -15.84
C LYS A 269 26.56 -25.49 -15.71
N ALA A 270 26.73 -24.17 -15.79
CA ALA A 270 28.02 -23.50 -15.61
C ALA A 270 28.58 -23.71 -14.19
N ALA A 271 27.75 -23.58 -13.15
CA ALA A 271 28.14 -23.83 -11.77
C ALA A 271 28.59 -25.29 -11.54
N ARG A 272 27.94 -26.26 -12.20
CA ARG A 272 28.28 -27.68 -12.11
C ARG A 272 29.61 -28.01 -12.80
N ILE A 273 29.94 -27.32 -13.89
CA ILE A 273 31.22 -27.45 -14.59
C ILE A 273 32.35 -26.82 -13.75
N ALA A 274 32.13 -25.64 -13.18
CA ALA A 274 33.10 -24.98 -12.30
C ALA A 274 33.44 -25.83 -11.06
N LYS A 275 32.45 -26.46 -10.42
CA LYS A 275 32.69 -27.39 -9.30
C LYS A 275 33.49 -28.63 -9.70
N LYS A 276 33.35 -29.13 -10.94
CA LYS A 276 34.13 -30.27 -11.44
C LYS A 276 35.58 -29.88 -11.73
N ALA A 277 35.81 -28.68 -12.28
CA ALA A 277 37.16 -28.16 -12.53
C ALA A 277 37.92 -27.88 -11.21
N ALA A 278 37.26 -27.32 -10.20
CA ALA A 278 37.89 -27.07 -8.89
C ALA A 278 38.33 -28.35 -8.17
N LYS A 279 37.64 -29.48 -8.40
CA LYS A 279 37.99 -30.78 -7.79
C LYS A 279 39.16 -31.49 -8.49
N ALA A 280 39.52 -31.07 -9.71
CA ALA A 280 40.65 -31.61 -10.47
C ALA A 280 41.98 -30.86 -10.20
N ALA A 281 41.93 -29.72 -9.50
CA ALA A 281 43.09 -28.89 -9.20
C ALA A 281 43.62 -29.06 -7.75
N ALA A 282 43.16 -30.07 -7.02
CA ALA A 282 43.72 -30.36 -5.69
C ALA A 282 45.13 -30.96 -5.84
N PRO A 283 46.18 -30.31 -5.31
CA PRO A 283 47.54 -30.83 -5.40
C PRO A 283 47.66 -32.11 -4.55
N VAL A 284 48.15 -33.17 -5.19
CA VAL A 284 48.58 -34.41 -4.53
C VAL A 284 49.81 -34.07 -3.69
N HIS A 285 49.60 -33.72 -2.42
CA HIS A 285 50.71 -33.54 -1.51
C HIS A 285 51.36 -34.88 -1.19
N HIS A 286 52.68 -34.87 -1.40
CA HIS A 286 53.66 -35.91 -1.20
C HIS A 286 53.48 -36.77 0.06
N ALA A 287 53.77 -38.05 -0.15
CA ALA A 287 54.03 -39.08 0.84
C ALA A 287 54.90 -38.60 2.01
N LYS A 288 54.53 -39.05 3.21
CA LYS A 288 55.45 -39.16 4.35
C LYS A 288 55.53 -40.61 4.84
N PRO A 289 56.69 -41.00 5.41
CA PRO A 289 57.17 -42.37 5.39
C PRO A 289 56.69 -43.23 6.57
N ILE A 290 56.80 -44.53 6.32
CA ILE A 290 56.56 -45.67 7.19
C ILE A 290 57.37 -45.53 8.50
N THR A 291 56.68 -45.56 9.63
CA THR A 291 57.27 -45.99 10.91
C THR A 291 56.40 -47.08 11.53
N LYS A 292 56.98 -48.28 11.62
CA LYS A 292 56.48 -49.40 12.44
C LYS A 292 56.74 -49.05 13.91
N LYS A 293 55.74 -49.20 14.79
CA LYS A 293 55.86 -50.07 15.98
C LYS A 293 54.60 -50.12 16.85
N ALA A 294 54.35 -51.37 17.27
CA ALA A 294 53.89 -51.83 18.58
C ALA A 294 52.44 -51.51 18.98
N GLY A 295 51.71 -52.60 19.19
CA GLY A 295 50.31 -52.58 19.59
C GLY A 295 50.09 -52.31 21.08
N ALA A 296 48.83 -52.13 21.46
CA ALA A 296 48.29 -52.56 22.74
C ALA A 296 46.75 -52.53 22.72
N ARG A 297 46.18 -53.71 22.95
CA ARG A 297 44.98 -54.04 23.78
C ARG A 297 43.71 -53.16 23.76
N ARG A 298 42.61 -53.84 23.40
CA ARG A 298 41.22 -53.73 23.91
C ARG A 298 41.11 -53.33 25.40
N PRO A 299 40.05 -52.59 25.80
CA PRO A 299 38.76 -53.18 26.22
C PRO A 299 37.54 -52.43 25.63
N ALA A 300 36.41 -53.05 25.24
CA ALA A 300 35.35 -53.71 26.02
C ALA A 300 34.52 -52.78 26.93
N HIS A 301 33.23 -52.63 26.56
CA HIS A 301 32.07 -52.18 27.36
C HIS A 301 32.11 -50.72 27.88
N ARG A 302 31.00 -49.97 27.94
CA ARG A 302 29.74 -50.34 28.61
C ARG A 302 28.61 -49.39 28.18
N LYS A 303 27.42 -49.97 28.07
CA LYS A 303 26.12 -49.31 27.98
C LYS A 303 25.87 -48.45 29.23
N GLN A 304 25.32 -47.25 29.04
CA GLN A 304 24.00 -46.85 29.53
C GLN A 304 23.56 -45.61 28.75
#